data_AF-A0A4Y2ATU8-F1
#
_entry.id   AF-A0A4Y2ATU8-F1
#
_cell.length_a   1.000
_cell.length_b   1.000
_cell.length_c   1.000
_cell.angle_alpha   90.00
_cell.angle_beta   90.00
_cell.angle_gamma   90.00
#
_symmetry.space_group_name_H-M   'P 1'
#
loop_
_entity.id
_entity.type
_entity.pdbx_description
1 polymer ?
#
loop_
_entity_poly.entity_id
_entity_poly.type
_entity_poly.pdbx_seq_one_letter_code
_entity_poly.pdbx_strand_id
1 'polypeptide(L)' 'YPIGENRVIFMFKDGSQAWEAKDFLVEQKRVEVVTIENKEYYGKHSSKKSKKTKGKEEL' A
#
# COMPACT_ATOMS: atom_id res chain seq x y z
N TYR A 1 1.49 -1.47 -15.45
CA TYR A 1 0.75 -0.63 -16.42
C TYR A 1 0.18 0.59 -15.72
N PRO A 2 0.50 1.82 -16.18
CA PRO A 2 -0.18 3.02 -15.71
C PRO A 2 -1.62 3.01 -16.23
N ILE A 3 -2.58 3.24 -15.34
CA ILE A 3 -4.02 3.27 -15.64
C ILE A 3 -4.64 4.65 -15.39
N GLY A 4 -3.80 5.65 -15.09
CA GLY A 4 -4.14 7.04 -14.87
C GLY A 4 -2.91 7.82 -14.41
N GLU A 5 -3.04 9.14 -14.28
CA GLU A 5 -1.92 10.04 -13.93
C GLU A 5 -1.26 9.70 -12.58
N ASN A 6 -2.03 9.17 -11.62
CA ASN A 6 -1.56 8.80 -10.29
C ASN A 6 -1.92 7.35 -9.90
N ARG A 7 -2.20 6.48 -10.89
CA ARG A 7 -2.63 5.10 -10.62
C ARG A 7 -1.88 4.11 -11.50
N VAL A 8 -1.24 3.15 -10.86
CA VAL A 8 -0.44 2.11 -11.53
C VAL A 8 -0.84 0.75 -10.99
N ILE A 9 -0.98 -0.22 -11.90
CA ILE A 9 -1.15 -1.63 -11.54
C ILE A 9 0.16 -2.37 -11.81
N PHE A 10 0.64 -3.04 -10.78
CA PHE A 10 1.72 -4.02 -10.86
C PHE A 10 1.10 -5.42 -10.84
N MET A 11 1.39 -6.21 -11.86
CA MET A 11 0.98 -7.62 -11.92
C MET A 11 2.20 -8.48 -11.64
N PHE A 12 2.15 -9.21 -10.53
CA PHE A 12 3.16 -10.19 -10.16
C PHE A 12 2.63 -11.58 -10.44
N LYS A 13 3.48 -12.48 -10.93
CA LYS A 13 3.14 -13.92 -11.07
C LYS A 13 3.18 -14.65 -9.72
N ASP A 14 3.90 -14.10 -8.75
CA ASP A 14 4.09 -14.65 -7.42
C ASP A 14 3.58 -13.65 -6.37
N GLY A 15 2.74 -14.12 -5.45
CA GLY A 15 2.17 -13.31 -4.38
C GLY A 15 3.22 -12.85 -3.36
N SER A 16 4.33 -13.57 -3.24
CA SER A 16 5.44 -13.19 -2.34
C SER A 16 6.06 -11.87 -2.76
N GLN A 17 6.33 -11.71 -4.05
CA GLN A 17 6.86 -10.46 -4.62
C GLN A 17 5.89 -9.28 -4.46
N ALA A 18 4.58 -9.54 -4.53
CA ALA A 18 3.58 -8.50 -4.30
C ALA A 18 3.66 -7.97 -2.85
N TRP A 19 3.96 -8.83 -1.88
CA TRP A 19 4.11 -8.44 -0.49
C TRP A 19 5.35 -7.56 -0.27
N GLU A 20 6.50 -7.96 -0.81
CA GLU A 20 7.75 -7.19 -0.78
C GLU A 20 7.59 -5.82 -1.46
N ALA A 21 6.97 -5.80 -2.64
CA ALA A 21 6.70 -4.55 -3.36
C ALA A 21 5.79 -3.62 -2.56
N LYS A 22 4.79 -4.15 -1.86
CA LYS A 22 3.93 -3.35 -0.99
C LYS A 22 4.70 -2.77 0.19
N ASP A 23 5.57 -3.53 0.85
CA ASP A 23 6.37 -2.96 1.94
C ASP A 23 7.30 -1.85 1.45
N PHE A 24 7.92 -2.02 0.28
CA PHE A 24 8.73 -0.96 -0.34
C PHE A 24 7.89 0.28 -0.73
N LEU A 25 6.74 0.09 -1.36
CA LEU A 25 5.87 1.17 -1.82
C LEU A 25 5.27 1.96 -0.66
N VAL A 26 4.88 1.29 0.42
CA VAL A 26 4.31 1.92 1.62
C VAL A 26 5.34 2.83 2.32
N GLU A 27 6.64 2.61 2.15
CA GLU A 27 7.68 3.51 2.68
C GLU A 27 7.87 4.80 1.88
N GLN A 28 7.45 4.82 0.61
CA GLN A 28 7.65 5.98 -0.24
C GLN A 28 6.72 7.14 0.14
N LYS A 29 7.28 8.36 0.22
CA LYS A 29 6.53 9.57 0.59
C LYS A 29 5.38 9.92 -0.36
N ARG A 30 5.49 9.50 -1.63
CA ARG A 30 4.50 9.79 -2.70
C ARG A 30 3.36 8.78 -2.78
N VAL A 31 3.41 7.70 -2.01
CA VAL A 31 2.42 6.61 -2.08
C VAL A 31 1.39 6.80 -0.99
N GLU A 32 0.13 6.97 -1.39
CA GLU A 32 -0.98 7.13 -0.45
C GLU A 32 -1.59 5.80 -0.01
N VAL A 33 -1.87 4.91 -0.96
CA VAL A 33 -2.53 3.62 -0.75
C VAL A 33 -2.04 2.59 -1.76
N VAL A 34 -1.83 1.37 -1.29
CA VAL A 34 -1.49 0.18 -2.07
C VAL A 34 -2.57 -0.87 -1.82
N THR A 35 -3.16 -1.42 -2.87
CA THR A 35 -4.22 -2.43 -2.75
C THR A 35 -3.74 -3.75 -3.33
N ILE A 36 -3.76 -4.81 -2.52
CA ILE A 36 -3.43 -6.18 -2.92
C ILE A 36 -4.65 -7.06 -2.62
N GLU A 37 -5.17 -7.77 -3.62
CA GLU A 37 -6.28 -8.73 -3.47
C GLU A 37 -7.44 -8.17 -2.63
N ASN A 38 -7.90 -6.98 -2.99
CA ASN A 38 -9.00 -6.28 -2.30
C ASN A 38 -8.70 -5.81 -0.86
N LYS A 39 -7.46 -5.94 -0.37
CA LYS A 39 -6.98 -5.38 0.91
C LYS A 39 -6.20 -4.10 0.69
N GLU A 40 -6.57 -3.04 1.41
CA GLU A 40 -5.92 -1.73 1.33
C GLU A 40 -4.86 -1.53 2.41
N TYR A 41 -3.65 -1.15 1.98
CA TYR A 41 -2.49 -0.83 2.79
C TYR A 41 -2.11 0.63 2.60
N TYR A 42 -2.12 1.41 3.68
CA TYR A 42 -1.85 2.85 3.63
C TYR A 42 -0.36 3.12 3.78
N GLY A 43 0.17 4.04 2.95
CA GLY A 43 1.56 4.49 3.01
C GLY A 43 1.95 5.04 4.38
N LYS A 44 3.20 4.87 4.81
CA LYS A 44 3.75 5.43 6.07
C LYS A 44 3.56 6.94 6.14
N HIS A 45 3.66 7.61 5.00
CA HIS A 45 3.53 9.06 4.85
C HIS A 45 2.15 9.50 4.36
N SER A 46 1.21 8.55 4.17
CA SER A 46 -0.16 8.86 3.79
C SER A 46 -0.84 9.59 4.95
N SER A 47 -1.47 10.73 4.66
CA SER A 47 -2.22 11.54 5.64
C SER A 47 -3.31 10.73 6.37
N LYS A 48 -3.78 9.63 5.73
CA LYS A 48 -4.78 8.70 6.28
C LYS A 48 -4.22 7.71 7.32
N LYS A 49 -2.90 7.54 7.47
CA LYS A 49 -2.32 6.60 8.46
C LYS A 49 -2.62 7.01 9.90
N SER A 50 -2.82 8.31 10.14
CA SER A 50 -3.27 8.88 11.41
C SER A 50 -4.57 8.26 11.96
N LYS A 51 -5.41 7.63 11.11
CA LYS A 51 -6.67 6.98 11.52
C LYS A 51 -6.59 5.48 11.78
N LYS A 52 -5.59 4.74 11.24
CA LYS A 52 -5.54 3.27 11.38
C LYS A 52 -4.56 2.75 12.43
N THR A 53 -3.53 3.50 12.82
CA THR A 53 -2.59 3.05 13.86
C THR A 53 -3.20 3.09 15.27
N LYS A 54 -4.29 3.83 15.51
CA LYS A 54 -5.03 3.78 16.79
C LYS A 54 -5.92 2.53 17.00
N GLY A 55 -5.92 1.55 16.10
CA GLY A 55 -6.83 0.40 16.16
C GLY A 55 -6.19 -0.99 16.14
N LYS A 56 -4.87 -1.10 16.34
CA LYS A 56 -4.19 -2.42 16.36
C LYS A 56 -3.17 -2.60 17.51
N GLU A 57 -3.30 -1.82 18.57
CA GLU A 57 -2.54 -2.00 19.80
C GLU A 57 -3.49 -2.21 20.99
N GLU A 58 -4.46 -3.10 20.83
CA GLU A 58 -5.19 -3.74 21.94
C GLU A 58 -5.45 -5.21 21.56
N LEU A 59 -4.50 -6.08 21.90
CA LEU A 59 -4.74 -7.47 22.32
C LEU A 59 -3.53 -8.00 23.09
#